data_AF-A0A258BR86-F1
#
_entry.id   AF-A0A258BR86-F1
#
_cell.length_a   1.000
_cell.length_b   1.000
_cell.length_c   1.000
_cell.angle_alpha   90.00
_cell.angle_beta   90.00
_cell.angle_gamma   90.00
#
_symmetry.space_group_name_H-M   'P 1'
#
loop_
_entity.id
_entity.type
_entity.pdbx_description
1 polymer ?
#
loop_
_entity_poly.entity_id
_entity_poly.type
_entity_poly.pdbx_seq_one_letter_code
_entity_poly.pdbx_strand_id
1 'polypeptide(L)'
;MRTIGNTILFSATDLMRFVGCAHATALDLAYMRGEPLTPREDTEDAALLQKQGDAHEAAHLVTLKDAGHGGVEIARGDLAQNADETRAALALGSQIIFQGAFLAERWGGWSDFLERVERPSLLGPFSYEVTDTKLKRKAHPKHVLQLVLYSDLLAEIQGVMPEHAHVQLGDGTRATLRLADYAYYARGARAKLEAFVASPQLTRPIPCADCSLCRWADHCDAALASQDSLFQVANITRGQVKKLEASGIETMAGLARHDGPVRGVASATAEKLVGQARLQHARKTGEPAFELRPAQPGKGFDLLPRPQAGDLFYDIEGDPHYEGGLEYLHGVWADDSFH
;
A
#
# COMPACT_ATOMS: atom_id res chain seq x y z
N MET A 1 -12.03 -9.72 0.53
CA MET A 1 -12.61 -10.99 0.06
C MET A 1 -13.88 -11.21 0.83
N ARG A 2 -14.91 -11.79 0.21
CA ARG A 2 -16.18 -12.11 0.87
C ARG A 2 -16.64 -13.49 0.44
N THR A 3 -17.25 -14.25 1.34
CA THR A 3 -17.85 -15.53 1.01
C THR A 3 -19.29 -15.31 0.54
N ILE A 4 -19.62 -15.78 -0.65
CA ILE A 4 -20.98 -15.82 -1.18
C ILE A 4 -21.32 -17.29 -1.46
N GLY A 5 -22.21 -17.86 -0.64
CA GLY A 5 -22.46 -19.30 -0.63
C GLY A 5 -21.17 -20.07 -0.31
N ASN A 6 -20.71 -20.91 -1.25
CA ASN A 6 -19.46 -21.69 -1.12
C ASN A 6 -18.29 -21.10 -1.91
N THR A 7 -18.44 -19.91 -2.50
CA THR A 7 -17.42 -19.29 -3.35
C THR A 7 -16.89 -18.01 -2.70
N ILE A 8 -15.59 -17.76 -2.87
CA ILE A 8 -14.97 -16.50 -2.47
C ILE A 8 -15.06 -15.52 -3.63
N LEU A 9 -15.66 -14.36 -3.37
CA LEU A 9 -15.66 -13.21 -4.26
C LEU A 9 -14.45 -12.31 -3.96
N PHE A 10 -13.66 -12.04 -5.00
CA PHE A 10 -12.49 -11.17 -4.99
C PHE A 10 -12.85 -9.74 -5.43
N SER A 11 -12.16 -8.77 -4.84
CA SER A 11 -12.21 -7.36 -5.24
C SER A 11 -10.85 -6.85 -5.74
N ALA A 12 -10.84 -5.68 -6.38
CA ALA A 12 -9.60 -4.99 -6.74
C ALA A 12 -8.67 -4.78 -5.53
N THR A 13 -9.24 -4.45 -4.38
CA THR A 13 -8.50 -4.28 -3.11
C THR A 13 -7.82 -5.58 -2.67
N ASP A 14 -8.46 -6.73 -2.89
CA ASP A 14 -7.85 -8.01 -2.54
C ASP A 14 -6.67 -8.36 -3.45
N LEU A 15 -6.78 -8.04 -4.75
CA LEU A 15 -5.68 -8.17 -5.69
C LEU A 15 -4.50 -7.26 -5.32
N MET A 16 -4.77 -6.00 -5.00
CA MET A 16 -3.75 -5.04 -4.55
C MET A 16 -3.08 -5.49 -3.25
N ARG A 17 -3.86 -6.01 -2.30
CA ARG A 17 -3.35 -6.55 -1.04
C ARG A 17 -2.45 -7.76 -1.28
N PHE A 18 -2.85 -8.69 -2.13
CA PHE A 18 -2.07 -9.89 -2.44
C PHE A 18 -0.74 -9.57 -3.13
N VAL A 19 -0.76 -8.70 -4.14
CA VAL A 19 0.45 -8.27 -4.84
C VAL A 19 1.41 -7.52 -3.90
N GLY A 20 0.86 -6.78 -2.94
CA GLY A 20 1.64 -6.11 -1.90
C GLY A 20 2.23 -7.07 -0.86
N CYS A 21 1.38 -7.93 -0.29
CA CYS A 21 1.70 -8.83 0.80
C CYS A 21 0.80 -10.07 0.79
N ALA A 22 1.31 -11.19 0.27
CA ALA A 22 0.61 -12.47 0.31
C ALA A 22 0.29 -12.95 1.74
N HIS A 23 1.09 -12.55 2.74
CA HIS A 23 0.81 -12.86 4.15
C HIS A 23 -0.48 -12.17 4.64
N ALA A 24 -0.75 -10.93 4.22
CA ALA A 24 -1.99 -10.25 4.56
C ALA A 24 -3.22 -10.96 3.95
N THR A 25 -3.10 -11.48 2.73
CA THR A 25 -4.14 -12.33 2.12
C THR A 25 -4.31 -13.65 2.86
N ALA A 26 -3.22 -14.27 3.33
CA ALA A 26 -3.30 -15.48 4.15
C ALA A 26 -4.05 -15.24 5.47
N LEU A 27 -3.80 -14.10 6.12
CA LEU A 27 -4.51 -13.68 7.33
C LEU A 27 -5.98 -13.34 7.06
N ASP A 28 -6.30 -12.72 5.92
CA ASP A 28 -7.70 -12.54 5.51
C ASP A 28 -8.42 -13.90 5.38
N LEU A 29 -7.77 -14.91 4.77
CA LEU A 29 -8.35 -16.25 4.65
C LEU A 29 -8.50 -16.95 6.01
N ALA A 30 -7.51 -16.83 6.88
CA ALA A 30 -7.57 -17.34 8.25
C ALA A 30 -8.72 -16.72 9.05
N TYR A 31 -8.85 -15.39 8.99
CA TYR A 31 -9.94 -14.65 9.61
C TYR A 31 -11.30 -15.09 9.08
N MET A 32 -11.44 -15.24 7.76
CA MET A 32 -12.68 -15.74 7.14
C MET A 32 -13.04 -17.17 7.57
N ARG A 33 -12.07 -17.99 7.97
CA ARG A 33 -12.29 -19.33 8.54
C ARG A 33 -12.62 -19.31 10.05
N GLY A 34 -12.64 -18.15 10.68
CA GLY A 34 -12.91 -18.00 12.11
C GLY A 34 -11.70 -18.22 13.01
N GLU A 35 -10.47 -18.15 12.46
CA GLU A 35 -9.27 -18.09 13.31
C GLU A 35 -9.32 -16.81 14.18
N PRO A 36 -8.81 -16.86 15.43
CA PRO A 36 -8.94 -15.76 16.40
C PRO A 36 -7.98 -14.62 16.09
N LEU A 37 -8.22 -13.95 14.96
CA LEU A 37 -7.46 -12.81 14.46
C LEU A 37 -8.32 -11.56 14.59
N THR A 38 -7.73 -10.49 15.11
CA THR A 38 -8.39 -9.19 15.22
C THR A 38 -7.70 -8.21 14.26
N PRO A 39 -8.40 -7.73 13.22
CA PRO A 39 -7.91 -6.63 12.41
C PRO A 39 -7.81 -5.37 13.28
N ARG A 40 -6.76 -4.58 13.09
CA ARG A 40 -6.65 -3.26 13.74
C ARG A 40 -7.79 -2.35 13.27
N GLU A 41 -8.16 -1.40 14.13
CA GLU A 41 -9.02 -0.28 13.73
C GLU A 41 -8.28 0.63 12.74
N ASP A 42 -9.04 1.29 11.87
CA ASP A 42 -8.48 2.26 10.94
C ASP A 42 -7.80 3.39 11.72
N THR A 43 -6.58 3.76 11.32
CA THR A 43 -5.89 4.90 11.92
C THR A 43 -6.59 6.20 11.54
N GLU A 44 -6.38 7.24 12.34
CA GLU A 44 -6.85 8.59 12.00
C GLU A 44 -6.35 9.02 10.60
N ASP A 45 -5.09 8.71 10.28
CA ASP A 45 -4.53 8.94 8.94
C ASP A 45 -5.27 8.18 7.83
N ALA A 46 -5.62 6.90 8.06
CA ALA A 46 -6.34 6.09 7.09
C ALA A 46 -7.76 6.64 6.86
N ALA A 47 -8.46 7.03 7.94
CA ALA A 47 -9.77 7.66 7.86
C ALA A 47 -9.72 9.02 7.14
N LEU A 48 -8.69 9.83 7.41
CA LEU A 48 -8.47 11.10 6.71
C LEU A 48 -8.21 10.88 5.21
N LEU A 49 -7.35 9.94 4.85
CA LEU A 49 -7.07 9.58 3.45
C LEU A 49 -8.32 9.10 2.71
N GLN A 50 -9.17 8.29 3.36
CA GLN A 50 -10.43 7.84 2.79
C GLN A 50 -11.36 9.03 2.51
N LYS A 51 -11.55 9.91 3.50
CA LYS A 51 -12.39 11.11 3.37
C LYS A 51 -11.91 12.04 2.26
N GLN A 52 -10.60 12.24 2.16
CA GLN A 52 -10.01 13.02 1.06
C GLN A 52 -10.27 12.36 -0.29
N GLY A 53 -10.14 11.03 -0.36
CA GLY A 53 -10.44 10.24 -1.55
C GLY A 53 -11.86 10.49 -2.03
N ASP A 54 -12.84 10.27 -1.16
CA ASP A 54 -14.27 10.45 -1.45
C ASP A 54 -14.58 11.88 -1.94
N ALA A 55 -13.97 12.90 -1.31
CA ALA A 55 -14.13 14.29 -1.71
C ALA A 55 -13.55 14.56 -3.12
N HIS A 56 -12.45 13.90 -3.49
CA HIS A 56 -11.85 14.00 -4.81
C HIS A 56 -12.70 13.32 -5.89
N GLU A 57 -13.28 12.14 -5.60
CA GLU A 57 -14.21 11.48 -6.53
C GLU A 57 -15.45 12.37 -6.77
N ALA A 58 -16.00 12.95 -5.70
CA ALA A 58 -17.16 13.86 -5.79
C ALA A 58 -16.85 15.14 -6.57
N ALA A 59 -15.68 15.76 -6.37
CA ALA A 59 -15.26 16.94 -7.12
C ALA A 59 -15.10 16.65 -8.62
N HIS A 60 -14.58 15.46 -8.97
CA HIS A 60 -14.49 15.04 -10.36
C HIS A 60 -15.88 14.84 -10.99
N LEU A 61 -16.82 14.22 -10.26
CA LEU A 61 -18.20 14.07 -10.72
C LEU A 61 -18.87 15.42 -11.03
N VAL A 62 -18.65 16.44 -10.18
CA VAL A 62 -19.15 17.81 -10.44
C VAL A 62 -18.57 18.36 -11.73
N THR A 63 -17.26 18.24 -11.93
CA THR A 63 -16.58 18.71 -13.16
C THR A 63 -17.17 18.06 -14.42
N LEU A 64 -17.45 16.75 -14.35
CA LEU A 64 -18.05 16.01 -15.47
C LEU A 64 -19.49 16.44 -15.76
N LYS A 65 -20.30 16.69 -14.71
CA LYS A 65 -21.66 17.22 -14.84
C LYS A 65 -21.67 18.62 -15.47
N ASP A 66 -20.75 19.49 -15.03
CA ASP A 66 -20.60 20.86 -15.54
C ASP A 66 -20.16 20.90 -17.02
N ALA A 67 -19.40 19.89 -17.47
CA ALA A 67 -19.05 19.69 -18.88
C ALA A 67 -20.23 19.22 -19.75
N GLY A 68 -21.45 19.16 -19.21
CA GLY A 68 -22.67 18.80 -19.93
C GLY A 68 -22.79 17.30 -20.22
N HIS A 69 -21.98 16.45 -19.58
CA HIS A 69 -22.07 15.01 -19.74
C HIS A 69 -23.17 14.49 -18.81
N GLY A 70 -24.30 14.09 -19.39
CA GLY A 70 -25.37 13.44 -18.62
C GLY A 70 -24.86 12.17 -17.95
N GLY A 71 -24.88 12.12 -16.62
CA GLY A 71 -24.35 11.02 -15.83
C GLY A 71 -25.39 10.32 -14.96
N VAL A 72 -25.21 9.02 -14.74
CA VAL A 72 -25.97 8.23 -13.77
C VAL A 72 -25.06 7.86 -12.62
N GLU A 73 -25.54 8.01 -11.39
CA GLU A 73 -24.83 7.56 -10.19
C GLU A 73 -25.51 6.31 -9.63
N ILE A 74 -24.71 5.26 -9.42
CA ILE A 74 -25.16 4.02 -8.81
C ILE A 74 -24.91 4.11 -7.31
N ALA A 75 -25.97 4.27 -6.52
CA ALA A 75 -25.84 4.37 -5.07
C ALA A 75 -25.25 3.08 -4.50
N ARG A 76 -24.10 3.15 -3.80
CA ARG A 76 -23.44 1.96 -3.23
C ARG A 76 -24.36 1.22 -2.27
N GLY A 77 -24.59 -0.06 -2.55
CA GLY A 77 -25.49 -0.92 -1.79
C GLY A 77 -25.15 -2.39 -1.99
N ASP A 78 -26.18 -3.19 -2.27
CA ASP A 78 -25.99 -4.59 -2.64
C ASP A 78 -25.27 -4.72 -3.98
N LEU A 79 -24.22 -5.52 -4.04
CA LEU A 79 -23.37 -5.60 -5.22
C LEU A 79 -24.11 -6.19 -6.43
N ALA A 80 -25.01 -7.15 -6.22
CA ALA A 80 -25.74 -7.78 -7.32
C ALA A 80 -26.77 -6.82 -7.91
N GLN A 81 -27.54 -6.14 -7.05
CA GLN A 81 -28.46 -5.09 -7.48
C GLN A 81 -27.74 -3.97 -8.22
N ASN A 82 -26.64 -3.45 -7.65
CA ASN A 82 -25.88 -2.38 -8.29
C ASN A 82 -25.29 -2.80 -9.64
N ALA A 83 -24.90 -4.08 -9.80
CA ALA A 83 -24.42 -4.61 -11.07
C ALA A 83 -25.54 -4.67 -12.12
N ASP A 84 -26.78 -4.98 -11.73
CA ASP A 84 -27.94 -4.89 -12.62
C ASP A 84 -28.28 -3.46 -13.02
N GLU A 85 -28.25 -2.52 -12.07
CA GLU A 85 -28.43 -1.09 -12.35
C GLU A 85 -27.34 -0.55 -13.28
N THR A 86 -26.09 -0.98 -13.09
CA THR A 86 -24.97 -0.64 -13.96
C THR A 86 -25.18 -1.19 -15.37
N ARG A 87 -25.61 -2.46 -15.52
CA ARG A 87 -25.96 -3.04 -16.82
C ARG A 87 -27.07 -2.27 -17.53
N ALA A 88 -28.10 -1.86 -16.80
CA ALA A 88 -29.18 -1.04 -17.35
C ALA A 88 -28.68 0.32 -17.84
N ALA A 89 -27.84 1.01 -17.05
CA ALA A 89 -27.26 2.29 -17.43
C ALA A 89 -26.32 2.18 -18.66
N LEU A 90 -25.53 1.11 -18.75
CA LEU A 90 -24.69 0.80 -19.91
C LEU A 90 -25.54 0.60 -21.17
N ALA A 91 -26.65 -0.14 -21.07
CA ALA A 91 -27.56 -0.38 -22.19
C ALA A 91 -28.31 0.89 -22.66
N LEU A 92 -28.59 1.81 -21.75
CA LEU A 92 -29.19 3.12 -22.07
C LEU A 92 -28.22 4.07 -22.77
N GLY A 93 -26.91 3.79 -22.74
CA GLY A 93 -25.91 4.63 -23.39
C GLY A 93 -25.64 5.94 -22.67
N SER A 94 -25.82 5.98 -21.33
CA SER A 94 -25.47 7.12 -20.48
C SER A 94 -24.03 7.55 -20.72
N GLN A 95 -23.75 8.85 -20.81
CA GLN A 95 -22.39 9.30 -21.13
C GLN A 95 -21.39 8.94 -20.05
N ILE A 96 -21.83 9.01 -18.79
CA ILE A 96 -21.00 8.70 -17.62
C ILE A 96 -21.81 7.86 -16.64
N ILE A 97 -21.19 6.84 -16.07
CA ILE A 97 -21.74 6.07 -14.96
C ILE A 97 -20.76 6.18 -13.79
N PHE A 98 -21.20 6.80 -12.70
CA PHE A 98 -20.43 6.93 -11.47
C PHE A 98 -20.75 5.77 -10.53
N GLN A 99 -19.71 5.20 -9.91
CA GLN A 99 -19.79 4.04 -9.02
C GLN A 99 -20.35 2.80 -9.73
N GLY A 100 -19.99 2.60 -11.00
CA GLY A 100 -20.37 1.41 -11.76
C GLY A 100 -19.93 0.13 -11.06
N ALA A 101 -20.87 -0.80 -10.89
CA ALA A 101 -20.65 -2.04 -10.18
C ALA A 101 -20.53 -3.23 -11.15
N PHE A 102 -19.59 -4.12 -10.86
CA PHE A 102 -19.38 -5.35 -11.59
C PHE A 102 -19.53 -6.54 -10.67
N LEU A 103 -20.18 -7.58 -11.18
CA LEU A 103 -20.28 -8.88 -10.53
C LEU A 103 -20.17 -9.97 -11.60
N ALA A 104 -19.08 -10.74 -11.51
CA ALA A 104 -18.82 -11.95 -12.28
C ALA A 104 -18.61 -13.13 -11.31
N GLU A 105 -18.30 -14.33 -11.83
CA GLU A 105 -18.27 -15.57 -11.04
C GLU A 105 -17.43 -15.48 -9.76
N ARG A 106 -16.20 -14.94 -9.88
CA ARG A 106 -15.23 -14.86 -8.77
C ARG A 106 -14.79 -13.45 -8.45
N TRP A 107 -15.21 -12.47 -9.24
CA TRP A 107 -14.74 -11.08 -9.14
C TRP A 107 -15.90 -10.12 -9.06
N GLY A 108 -15.77 -9.10 -8.22
CA GLY A 108 -16.73 -8.02 -8.16
C GLY A 108 -16.23 -6.81 -7.38
N GLY A 109 -16.91 -5.70 -7.57
CA GLY A 109 -16.56 -4.42 -6.96
C GLY A 109 -17.12 -3.25 -7.73
N TRP A 110 -16.73 -2.05 -7.30
CA TRP A 110 -17.15 -0.79 -7.89
C TRP A 110 -15.95 -0.11 -8.53
N SER A 111 -16.12 0.34 -9.78
CA SER A 111 -15.23 1.30 -10.43
C SER A 111 -15.71 2.71 -10.14
N ASP A 112 -14.80 3.68 -10.05
CA ASP A 112 -15.17 5.07 -9.83
C ASP A 112 -16.04 5.60 -10.98
N PHE A 113 -15.55 5.49 -12.23
CA PHE A 113 -16.27 6.00 -13.41
C PHE A 113 -16.20 5.04 -14.60
N LEU A 114 -17.29 4.98 -15.36
CA LEU A 114 -17.36 4.40 -16.70
C LEU A 114 -17.73 5.52 -17.68
N GLU A 115 -16.87 5.77 -18.65
CA GLU A 115 -17.05 6.82 -19.66
C GLU A 115 -17.36 6.21 -21.02
N ARG A 116 -18.41 6.71 -21.68
CA ARG A 116 -18.81 6.25 -23.00
C ARG A 116 -17.81 6.73 -24.06
N VAL A 117 -17.50 5.85 -25.01
CA VAL A 117 -16.72 6.13 -26.22
C VAL A 117 -17.46 5.65 -27.46
N GLU A 118 -17.32 6.39 -28.57
CA GLU A 118 -18.00 6.08 -29.84
C GLU A 118 -17.30 4.96 -30.63
N ARG A 119 -17.23 3.79 -30.01
CA ARG A 119 -16.69 2.56 -30.58
C ARG A 119 -17.74 1.45 -30.45
N PRO A 120 -18.19 0.81 -31.55
CA PRO A 120 -19.25 -0.19 -31.53
C PRO A 120 -18.98 -1.39 -30.61
N SER A 121 -20.06 -1.91 -30.01
CA SER A 121 -20.04 -3.05 -29.10
C SER A 121 -21.40 -3.76 -29.06
N LEU A 122 -21.57 -4.72 -28.15
CA LEU A 122 -22.88 -5.35 -27.90
C LEU A 122 -23.91 -4.37 -27.29
N LEU A 123 -23.48 -3.20 -26.81
CA LEU A 123 -24.36 -2.13 -26.31
C LEU A 123 -24.90 -1.23 -27.43
N GLY A 124 -24.37 -1.35 -28.66
CA GLY A 124 -24.78 -0.52 -29.81
C GLY A 124 -23.58 0.17 -30.49
N PRO A 125 -23.74 1.41 -30.99
CA PRO A 125 -22.67 2.13 -31.71
C PRO A 125 -21.55 2.67 -30.78
N PHE A 126 -21.64 2.41 -29.48
CA PHE A 126 -20.72 2.88 -28.45
C PHE A 126 -20.26 1.73 -27.54
N SER A 127 -19.24 2.00 -26.73
CA SER A 127 -18.71 1.17 -25.65
C SER A 127 -18.27 2.06 -24.50
N TYR A 128 -17.69 1.48 -23.45
CA TYR A 128 -17.21 2.20 -22.29
C TYR A 128 -15.74 1.89 -22.00
N GLU A 129 -15.08 2.87 -21.39
CA GLU A 129 -13.74 2.74 -20.79
C GLU A 129 -13.81 3.10 -19.30
N VAL A 130 -12.89 2.55 -18.51
CA VAL A 130 -12.87 2.72 -17.05
C VAL A 130 -11.97 3.89 -16.67
N THR A 131 -12.45 4.75 -15.78
CA THR A 131 -11.68 5.84 -15.19
C THR A 131 -11.67 5.73 -13.66
N ASP A 132 -10.49 5.87 -13.06
CA ASP A 132 -10.23 5.80 -11.62
C ASP A 132 -9.68 7.15 -11.14
N THR A 133 -10.20 7.67 -10.03
CA THR A 133 -9.77 8.94 -9.44
C THR A 133 -8.77 8.71 -8.31
N LYS A 134 -7.72 9.54 -8.22
CA LYS A 134 -6.66 9.39 -7.23
C LYS A 134 -6.11 10.71 -6.73
N LEU A 135 -6.02 10.83 -5.40
CA LEU A 135 -5.38 11.96 -4.70
C LEU A 135 -3.92 12.20 -5.12
N LYS A 136 -3.19 11.13 -5.43
CA LYS A 136 -1.77 11.23 -5.76
C LYS A 136 -1.57 11.85 -7.15
N ARG A 137 -0.54 12.69 -7.28
CA ARG A 137 -0.15 13.36 -8.54
C ARG A 137 0.58 12.45 -9.53
N LYS A 138 0.75 11.15 -9.23
CA LYS A 138 1.42 10.18 -10.11
C LYS A 138 0.69 8.85 -10.09
N ALA A 139 0.50 8.27 -11.27
CA ALA A 139 -0.03 6.93 -11.42
C ALA A 139 0.94 5.90 -10.80
N HIS A 140 0.41 5.06 -9.90
CA HIS A 140 1.16 3.98 -9.26
C HIS A 140 0.85 2.64 -9.96
N PRO A 141 1.83 1.72 -10.14
CA PRO A 141 1.62 0.44 -10.82
C PRO A 141 0.46 -0.42 -10.28
N LYS A 142 0.12 -0.27 -8.99
CA LYS A 142 -1.01 -0.98 -8.37
C LYS A 142 -2.38 -0.53 -8.92
N HIS A 143 -2.54 0.72 -9.34
CA HIS A 143 -3.81 1.22 -9.89
C HIS A 143 -4.13 0.58 -11.25
N VAL A 144 -3.09 0.25 -12.01
CA VAL A 144 -3.24 -0.46 -13.29
C VAL A 144 -3.91 -1.82 -13.12
N LEU A 145 -3.66 -2.52 -12.01
CA LEU A 145 -4.28 -3.82 -11.74
C LEU A 145 -5.80 -3.72 -11.61
N GLN A 146 -6.27 -2.68 -10.92
CA GLN A 146 -7.69 -2.39 -10.74
C GLN A 146 -8.34 -1.98 -12.06
N LEU A 147 -7.69 -1.09 -12.82
CA LEU A 147 -8.19 -0.67 -14.13
C LEU A 147 -8.35 -1.85 -15.08
N VAL A 148 -7.32 -2.69 -15.23
CA VAL A 148 -7.44 -3.88 -16.09
C VAL A 148 -8.52 -4.84 -15.56
N LEU A 149 -8.70 -4.95 -14.23
CA LEU A 149 -9.77 -5.78 -13.65
C LEU A 149 -11.14 -5.32 -14.08
N TYR A 150 -11.47 -4.06 -13.86
CA TYR A 150 -12.78 -3.56 -14.24
C TYR A 150 -12.95 -3.48 -15.76
N SER A 151 -11.90 -3.23 -16.53
CA SER A 151 -11.96 -3.29 -18.00
C SER A 151 -12.22 -4.70 -18.52
N ASP A 152 -11.66 -5.74 -17.90
CA ASP A 152 -11.97 -7.13 -18.27
C ASP A 152 -13.43 -7.49 -17.94
N LEU A 153 -13.91 -7.11 -16.75
CA LEU A 153 -15.32 -7.33 -16.36
C LEU A 153 -16.31 -6.55 -17.23
N LEU A 154 -15.94 -5.33 -17.62
CA LEU A 154 -16.72 -4.52 -18.56
C LEU A 154 -16.76 -5.17 -19.95
N ALA A 155 -15.64 -5.73 -20.41
CA ALA A 155 -15.56 -6.41 -21.70
C ALA A 155 -16.50 -7.63 -21.79
N GLU A 156 -16.77 -8.32 -20.67
CA GLU A 156 -17.78 -9.40 -20.62
C GLU A 156 -19.20 -8.90 -20.90
N ILE A 157 -19.51 -7.66 -20.50
CA ILE A 157 -20.83 -7.03 -20.70
C ILE A 157 -20.96 -6.49 -22.14
N GLN A 158 -19.98 -5.72 -22.59
CA GLN A 158 -20.06 -5.02 -23.89
C GLN A 158 -19.51 -5.86 -25.06
N GLY A 159 -18.90 -7.02 -24.81
CA GLY A 159 -18.35 -7.92 -25.82
C GLY A 159 -17.10 -7.42 -26.56
N VAL A 160 -16.55 -6.28 -26.14
CA VAL A 160 -15.32 -5.70 -26.69
C VAL A 160 -14.41 -5.23 -25.57
N MET A 161 -13.12 -5.55 -25.68
CA MET A 161 -12.11 -5.06 -24.76
C MET A 161 -11.92 -3.56 -24.95
N PRO A 162 -12.02 -2.74 -23.88
CA PRO A 162 -11.64 -1.33 -23.92
C PRO A 162 -10.21 -1.17 -24.45
N GLU A 163 -9.92 -0.09 -25.19
CA GLU A 163 -8.56 0.13 -25.69
C GLU A 163 -7.70 0.75 -24.59
N HIS A 164 -8.31 1.70 -23.88
CA HIS A 164 -7.69 2.43 -22.80
C HIS A 164 -8.45 2.30 -21.48
N ALA A 165 -7.75 2.69 -20.43
CA ALA A 165 -8.32 3.04 -19.15
C ALA A 165 -7.60 4.30 -18.63
N HIS A 166 -8.22 5.00 -17.70
CA HIS A 166 -7.73 6.32 -17.30
C HIS A 166 -7.57 6.45 -15.79
N VAL A 167 -6.61 7.28 -15.41
CA VAL A 167 -6.44 7.74 -14.04
C VAL A 167 -6.59 9.25 -14.04
N GLN A 168 -7.56 9.75 -13.29
CA GLN A 168 -7.71 11.16 -13.00
C GLN A 168 -6.90 11.49 -11.74
N LEU A 169 -5.89 12.34 -11.88
CA LEU A 169 -4.92 12.64 -10.82
C LEU A 169 -5.35 13.86 -10.00
N GLY A 170 -4.81 13.95 -8.78
CA GLY A 170 -5.10 15.01 -7.81
C GLY A 170 -4.74 16.43 -8.25
N ASP A 171 -3.96 16.60 -9.33
CA ASP A 171 -3.66 17.88 -9.96
C ASP A 171 -4.61 18.23 -11.12
N GLY A 172 -5.64 17.42 -11.35
CA GLY A 172 -6.61 17.59 -12.43
C GLY A 172 -6.15 17.02 -13.77
N THR A 173 -4.93 16.48 -13.88
CA THR A 173 -4.45 15.85 -15.12
C THR A 173 -4.99 14.43 -15.30
N ARG A 174 -5.15 14.01 -16.56
CA ARG A 174 -5.60 12.66 -16.93
C ARG A 174 -4.43 11.86 -17.49
N ALA A 175 -4.14 10.72 -16.88
CA ALA A 175 -3.24 9.71 -17.43
C ALA A 175 -4.05 8.65 -18.18
N THR A 176 -3.74 8.44 -19.46
CA THR A 176 -4.37 7.40 -20.29
C THR A 176 -3.42 6.23 -20.46
N LEU A 177 -3.91 5.03 -20.19
CA LEU A 177 -3.15 3.79 -20.20
C LEU A 177 -3.72 2.86 -21.26
N ARG A 178 -2.88 2.41 -22.19
CA ARG A 178 -3.28 1.37 -23.14
C ARG A 178 -3.33 0.02 -22.44
N LEU A 179 -4.51 -0.60 -22.39
CA LEU A 179 -4.72 -1.80 -21.58
C LEU A 179 -3.87 -2.98 -22.05
N ALA A 180 -3.61 -3.09 -23.35
CA ALA A 180 -2.78 -4.14 -23.93
C ALA A 180 -1.37 -4.22 -23.32
N ASP A 181 -0.81 -3.08 -22.89
CA ASP A 181 0.55 -3.01 -22.34
C ASP A 181 0.66 -3.62 -20.93
N TYR A 182 -0.48 -3.75 -20.24
CA TYR A 182 -0.54 -4.18 -18.84
C TYR A 182 -1.36 -5.44 -18.60
N ALA A 183 -2.21 -5.83 -19.57
CA ALA A 183 -3.17 -6.91 -19.44
C ALA A 183 -2.51 -8.23 -19.01
N TYR A 184 -1.37 -8.58 -19.59
CA TYR A 184 -0.66 -9.81 -19.27
C TYR A 184 -0.24 -9.88 -17.80
N TYR A 185 0.38 -8.81 -17.29
CA TYR A 185 0.82 -8.75 -15.89
C TYR A 185 -0.37 -8.78 -14.93
N ALA A 186 -1.41 -7.99 -15.20
CA ALA A 186 -2.57 -7.90 -14.33
C ALA A 186 -3.36 -9.21 -14.25
N ARG A 187 -3.62 -9.86 -15.39
CA ARG A 187 -4.29 -11.17 -15.44
C ARG A 187 -3.44 -12.27 -14.79
N GLY A 188 -2.12 -12.22 -14.97
CA GLY A 188 -1.19 -13.11 -14.26
C GLY A 188 -1.22 -12.93 -12.74
N ALA A 189 -1.36 -11.69 -12.25
CA ALA A 189 -1.53 -11.42 -10.83
C ALA A 189 -2.86 -11.98 -10.28
N ARG A 190 -3.96 -11.87 -11.04
CA ARG A 190 -5.25 -12.48 -10.69
C ARG A 190 -5.17 -13.99 -10.58
N ALA A 191 -4.61 -14.65 -11.60
CA ALA A 191 -4.43 -16.10 -11.60
C ALA A 191 -3.59 -16.57 -10.40
N LYS A 192 -2.56 -15.81 -10.01
CA LYS A 192 -1.77 -16.11 -8.80
C LYS A 192 -2.56 -15.96 -7.51
N LEU A 193 -3.42 -14.94 -7.39
CA LEU A 193 -4.30 -14.79 -6.24
C LEU A 193 -5.29 -15.96 -6.16
N GLU A 194 -5.96 -16.28 -7.27
CA GLU A 194 -6.90 -17.39 -7.34
C GLU A 194 -6.24 -18.71 -6.96
N ALA A 195 -5.05 -19.00 -7.51
CA ALA A 195 -4.27 -20.18 -7.17
C ALA A 195 -3.85 -20.20 -5.69
N PHE A 196 -3.43 -19.06 -5.15
CA PHE A 196 -3.07 -18.93 -3.74
C PHE A 196 -4.28 -19.19 -2.82
N VAL A 197 -5.46 -18.70 -3.18
CA VAL A 197 -6.67 -18.90 -2.38
C VAL A 197 -7.16 -20.35 -2.49
N ALA A 198 -7.03 -20.97 -3.67
CA ALA A 198 -7.36 -22.38 -3.87
C ALA A 198 -6.40 -23.33 -3.14
N SER A 199 -5.12 -22.97 -3.02
CA SER A 199 -4.10 -23.74 -2.31
C SER A 199 -3.16 -22.82 -1.52
N PRO A 200 -3.61 -22.35 -0.33
CA PRO A 200 -2.84 -21.41 0.48
C PRO A 200 -1.50 -22.01 0.88
N GLN A 201 -0.42 -21.31 0.55
CA GLN A 201 0.93 -21.67 0.98
C GLN A 201 1.20 -21.11 2.39
N LEU A 202 2.09 -21.75 3.13
CA LEU A 202 2.55 -21.22 4.42
C LEU A 202 3.25 -19.88 4.17
N THR A 203 2.86 -18.86 4.96
CA THR A 203 3.46 -17.52 4.90
C THR A 203 3.91 -17.10 6.28
N ARG A 204 4.74 -16.05 6.35
CA ARG A 204 5.17 -15.43 7.61
C ARG A 204 5.20 -13.91 7.48
N PRO A 205 5.15 -13.18 8.61
CA PRO A 205 5.32 -11.73 8.60
C PRO A 205 6.69 -11.36 8.02
N ILE A 206 6.69 -10.53 6.98
CA ILE A 206 7.88 -9.91 6.43
C ILE A 206 7.52 -8.44 6.17
N PRO A 207 8.14 -7.47 6.86
CA PRO A 207 7.86 -6.06 6.64
C PRO A 207 7.95 -5.66 5.15
N CYS A 208 7.02 -4.81 4.75
CA CYS A 208 6.90 -4.29 3.40
C CYS A 208 6.28 -2.89 3.41
N ALA A 209 6.30 -2.21 2.27
CA ALA A 209 5.81 -0.85 2.14
C ALA A 209 4.31 -0.70 2.44
N ASP A 210 3.54 -1.81 2.38
CA ASP A 210 2.09 -1.79 2.65
C ASP A 210 1.74 -1.93 4.13
N CYS A 211 2.72 -2.19 5.01
CA CYS A 211 2.47 -2.43 6.43
C CYS A 211 1.83 -1.24 7.16
N SER A 212 2.15 0.00 6.78
CA SER A 212 1.65 1.21 7.47
C SER A 212 0.12 1.31 7.48
N LEU A 213 -0.51 0.97 6.36
CA LEU A 213 -1.97 0.95 6.18
C LEU A 213 -2.55 -0.47 6.21
N CYS A 214 -1.75 -1.47 6.61
CA CYS A 214 -2.20 -2.85 6.65
C CYS A 214 -3.07 -3.07 7.90
N ARG A 215 -4.29 -3.59 7.69
CA ARG A 215 -5.20 -3.99 8.78
C ARG A 215 -4.66 -5.08 9.73
N TRP A 216 -3.57 -5.75 9.34
CA TRP A 216 -2.93 -6.84 10.10
C TRP A 216 -1.60 -6.43 10.72
N ALA A 217 -1.25 -5.13 10.72
CA ALA A 217 0.03 -4.63 11.22
C ALA A 217 0.29 -5.08 12.67
N ASP A 218 -0.63 -4.80 13.60
CA ASP A 218 -0.48 -5.14 15.01
C ASP A 218 -0.29 -6.65 15.25
N HIS A 219 -1.05 -7.48 14.53
CA HIS A 219 -0.88 -8.94 14.57
C HIS A 219 0.51 -9.36 14.08
N CYS A 220 0.97 -8.79 12.96
CA CYS A 220 2.30 -9.07 12.42
C CYS A 220 3.40 -8.61 13.37
N ASP A 221 3.26 -7.43 13.99
CA ASP A 221 4.24 -6.87 14.91
C ASP A 221 4.35 -7.69 16.20
N ALA A 222 3.21 -8.14 16.74
CA ALA A 222 3.16 -9.08 17.86
C ALA A 222 3.80 -10.43 17.51
N ALA A 223 3.55 -10.95 16.31
CA ALA A 223 4.18 -12.18 15.83
C ALA A 223 5.71 -12.01 15.69
N LEU A 224 6.18 -10.89 15.14
CA LEU A 224 7.60 -10.59 15.02
C LEU A 224 8.27 -10.43 16.39
N ALA A 225 7.58 -9.83 17.36
CA ALA A 225 8.08 -9.65 18.72
C ALA A 225 8.20 -10.97 19.48
N SER A 226 7.14 -11.78 19.46
CA SER A 226 7.11 -13.07 20.15
C SER A 226 8.13 -14.07 19.58
N GLN A 227 8.46 -13.96 18.30
CA GLN A 227 9.45 -14.81 17.63
C GLN A 227 10.90 -14.29 17.76
N ASP A 228 11.13 -13.18 18.47
CA ASP A 228 12.43 -12.49 18.54
C ASP A 228 13.02 -12.26 17.13
N SER A 229 12.17 -11.87 16.18
CA SER A 229 12.50 -11.87 14.76
C SER A 229 13.62 -10.90 14.42
N LEU A 230 14.50 -11.32 13.50
CA LEU A 230 15.54 -10.45 12.93
C LEU A 230 14.97 -9.18 12.31
N PHE A 231 13.74 -9.20 11.79
CA PHE A 231 13.10 -8.02 11.19
C PHE A 231 12.84 -6.89 12.19
N GLN A 232 12.99 -7.13 13.50
CA GLN A 232 12.95 -6.09 14.50
C GLN A 232 14.27 -5.32 14.66
N VAL A 233 15.38 -5.81 14.09
CA VAL A 233 16.65 -5.09 14.10
C VAL A 233 16.52 -3.85 13.22
N ALA A 234 16.75 -2.66 13.77
CA ALA A 234 16.57 -1.41 13.06
C ALA A 234 17.46 -1.35 11.82
N ASN A 235 16.91 -0.82 10.72
CA ASN A 235 17.56 -0.69 9.42
C ASN A 235 17.97 -2.01 8.75
N ILE A 236 17.54 -3.16 9.28
CA ILE A 236 17.79 -4.44 8.64
C ILE A 236 16.93 -4.57 7.37
N THR A 237 17.52 -5.13 6.34
CA THR A 237 16.85 -5.40 5.06
C THR A 237 16.47 -6.87 4.93
N ARG A 238 15.43 -7.16 4.13
CA ARG A 238 15.05 -8.53 3.79
C ARG A 238 16.21 -9.37 3.24
N GLY A 239 17.09 -8.75 2.46
CA GLY A 239 18.27 -9.40 1.90
C GLY A 239 19.31 -9.78 2.97
N GLN A 240 19.47 -8.97 4.02
CA GLN A 240 20.33 -9.27 5.16
C GLN A 240 19.73 -10.38 6.03
N VAL A 241 18.42 -10.31 6.35
CA VAL A 241 17.73 -11.38 7.09
C VAL A 241 17.92 -12.73 6.41
N LYS A 242 17.69 -12.82 5.09
CA LYS A 242 17.90 -14.06 4.33
C LYS A 242 19.33 -14.63 4.47
N LYS A 243 20.35 -13.76 4.50
CA LYS A 243 21.75 -14.18 4.62
C LYS A 243 22.11 -14.61 6.05
N LEU A 244 21.53 -13.94 7.05
CA LEU A 244 21.66 -14.29 8.46
C LEU A 244 21.02 -15.65 8.75
N GLU A 245 19.78 -15.86 8.31
CA GLU A 245 19.07 -17.14 8.44
C GLU A 245 19.83 -18.27 7.74
N ALA A 246 20.35 -18.02 6.52
CA ALA A 246 21.21 -18.98 5.81
C ALA A 246 22.55 -19.28 6.51
N SER A 247 22.95 -18.43 7.47
CA SER A 247 24.13 -18.62 8.33
C SER A 247 23.75 -19.18 9.71
N GLY A 248 22.50 -19.63 9.91
CA GLY A 248 22.00 -20.18 11.18
C GLY A 248 21.65 -19.15 12.25
N ILE A 249 21.61 -17.86 11.90
CA ILE A 249 21.21 -16.78 12.81
C ILE A 249 19.75 -16.46 12.52
N GLU A 250 18.84 -16.86 13.41
CA GLU A 250 17.40 -16.75 13.16
C GLU A 250 16.69 -15.69 14.03
N THR A 251 17.34 -15.22 15.10
CA THR A 251 16.74 -14.31 16.08
C THR A 251 17.60 -13.08 16.37
N MET A 252 16.99 -11.99 16.86
CA MET A 252 17.70 -10.80 17.32
C MET A 252 18.69 -11.14 18.43
N ALA A 253 18.29 -11.96 19.41
CA ALA A 253 19.16 -12.40 20.48
C ALA A 253 20.34 -13.25 19.96
N GLY A 254 20.08 -14.09 18.94
CA GLY A 254 21.11 -14.82 18.23
C GLY A 254 22.12 -13.89 17.54
N LEU A 255 21.62 -12.86 16.84
CA LEU A 255 22.47 -11.86 16.21
C LEU A 255 23.27 -11.02 17.22
N ALA A 256 22.66 -10.65 18.35
CA ALA A 256 23.32 -9.88 19.40
C ALA A 256 24.53 -10.61 20.00
N ARG A 257 24.46 -11.95 20.10
CA ARG A 257 25.57 -12.79 20.59
C ARG A 257 26.52 -13.24 19.49
N HIS A 258 26.20 -12.99 18.23
CA HIS A 258 27.04 -13.42 17.12
C HIS A 258 28.38 -12.69 17.17
N ASP A 259 29.43 -13.46 16.92
CA ASP A 259 30.78 -12.97 16.71
C ASP A 259 31.34 -13.62 15.44
N GLY A 260 32.08 -12.85 14.66
CA GLY A 260 32.62 -13.26 13.37
C GLY A 260 31.82 -12.86 12.13
N PRO A 261 32.27 -13.33 10.95
CA PRO A 261 31.73 -12.90 9.67
C PRO A 261 30.43 -13.63 9.30
N VAL A 262 29.50 -12.92 8.66
CA VAL A 262 28.28 -13.48 8.06
C VAL A 262 28.47 -13.62 6.55
N ARG A 263 28.28 -14.82 6.01
CA ARG A 263 28.50 -15.09 4.58
C ARG A 263 27.63 -14.20 3.70
N GLY A 264 28.28 -13.46 2.79
CA GLY A 264 27.61 -12.58 1.84
C GLY A 264 27.15 -11.24 2.42
N VAL A 265 27.51 -10.92 3.66
CA VAL A 265 27.32 -9.60 4.28
C VAL A 265 28.70 -8.99 4.49
N ALA A 266 28.89 -7.72 4.12
CA ALA A 266 30.15 -7.02 4.35
C ALA A 266 30.41 -6.87 5.86
N SER A 267 31.65 -7.02 6.32
CA SER A 267 31.99 -7.01 7.75
C SER A 267 31.47 -5.76 8.47
N ALA A 268 31.70 -4.56 7.89
CA ALA A 268 31.19 -3.31 8.45
C ALA A 268 29.66 -3.23 8.54
N THR A 269 28.93 -3.97 7.70
CA THR A 269 27.47 -4.08 7.79
C THR A 269 27.06 -5.09 8.86
N ALA A 270 27.75 -6.23 8.95
CA ALA A 270 27.50 -7.23 9.98
C ALA A 270 27.75 -6.65 11.38
N GLU A 271 28.87 -5.96 11.58
CA GLU A 271 29.22 -5.26 12.83
C GLU A 271 28.13 -4.27 13.24
N LYS A 272 27.63 -3.46 12.30
CA LYS A 272 26.51 -2.53 12.57
C LYS A 272 25.23 -3.25 13.00
N LEU A 273 24.86 -4.32 12.30
CA LEU A 273 23.65 -5.09 12.63
C LEU A 273 23.78 -5.80 13.98
N VAL A 274 24.95 -6.35 14.30
CA VAL A 274 25.25 -6.96 15.59
C VAL A 274 25.19 -5.91 16.70
N GLY A 275 25.84 -4.75 16.53
CA GLY A 275 25.79 -3.65 17.50
C GLY A 275 24.36 -3.16 17.73
N GLN A 276 23.59 -2.97 16.66
CA GLN A 276 22.20 -2.57 16.74
C GLN A 276 21.33 -3.62 17.46
N ALA A 277 21.51 -4.91 17.15
CA ALA A 277 20.82 -5.99 17.84
C ALA A 277 21.20 -6.08 19.32
N ARG A 278 22.48 -5.85 19.69
CA ARG A 278 22.92 -5.80 21.09
C ARG A 278 22.22 -4.69 21.86
N LEU A 279 22.22 -3.47 21.32
CA LEU A 279 21.56 -2.31 21.94
C LEU A 279 20.04 -2.53 22.10
N GLN A 280 19.37 -3.01 21.04
CA GLN A 280 17.93 -3.28 21.09
C GLN A 280 17.58 -4.46 22.01
N HIS A 281 18.41 -5.49 22.06
CA HIS A 281 18.19 -6.62 22.95
C HIS A 281 18.36 -6.22 24.42
N ALA A 282 19.40 -5.45 24.75
CA ALA A 282 19.61 -4.93 26.10
C ALA A 282 18.48 -4.00 26.56
N ARG A 283 17.94 -3.17 25.66
CA ARG A 283 16.79 -2.27 25.89
C ARG A 283 15.53 -3.02 26.35
N LYS A 284 15.37 -4.32 26.04
CA LYS A 284 14.19 -5.11 26.46
C LYS A 284 14.04 -5.20 27.98
N THR A 285 15.14 -5.08 28.74
CA THR A 285 15.15 -5.21 30.21
C THR A 285 15.90 -4.09 30.90
N GLY A 286 16.27 -3.02 30.20
CA GLY A 286 17.12 -1.96 30.74
C GLY A 286 16.87 -0.60 30.08
N GLU A 287 17.58 0.41 30.58
CA GLU A 287 17.49 1.78 30.10
C GLU A 287 18.03 1.94 28.67
N PRO A 288 17.66 3.03 27.96
CA PRO A 288 18.29 3.39 26.70
C PRO A 288 19.82 3.42 26.81
N ALA A 289 20.49 2.60 26.01
CA ALA A 289 21.95 2.59 25.88
C ALA A 289 22.36 3.09 24.50
N PHE A 290 23.58 3.62 24.41
CA PHE A 290 24.19 4.04 23.15
C PHE A 290 25.65 3.56 23.07
N GLU A 291 26.15 3.43 21.85
CA GLU A 291 27.55 3.15 21.58
C GLU A 291 28.07 4.19 20.58
N LEU A 292 29.19 4.83 20.93
CA LEU A 292 29.85 5.74 20.01
C LEU A 292 30.55 4.93 18.91
N ARG A 293 30.24 5.29 17.66
CA ARG A 293 30.96 4.71 16.51
C ARG A 293 32.43 5.12 16.56
N PRO A 294 33.36 4.27 16.09
CA PRO A 294 34.77 4.64 16.00
C PRO A 294 34.95 5.96 15.24
N ALA A 295 35.73 6.87 15.83
CA ALA A 295 36.06 8.14 15.20
C ALA A 295 36.74 7.89 13.84
N GLN A 296 36.34 8.65 12.83
CA GLN A 296 36.96 8.62 11.51
C GLN A 296 37.65 9.96 11.27
N PRO A 297 39.00 10.00 11.33
CA PRO A 297 39.75 11.22 11.14
C PRO A 297 39.33 12.00 9.88
N GLY A 298 39.02 13.28 10.05
CA GLY A 298 38.63 14.19 8.96
C GLY A 298 37.21 13.98 8.42
N LYS A 299 36.33 13.34 9.19
CA LYS A 299 34.90 13.16 8.84
C LYS A 299 33.98 13.44 10.02
N GLY A 300 32.72 13.71 9.72
CA GLY A 300 31.68 13.90 10.74
C GLY A 300 32.03 15.08 11.64
N PHE A 301 32.09 14.84 12.96
CA PHE A 301 32.39 15.87 13.95
C PHE A 301 33.79 16.48 13.84
N ASP A 302 34.75 15.81 13.18
CA ASP A 302 36.09 16.38 12.93
C ASP A 302 36.06 17.55 11.94
N LEU A 303 34.98 17.70 11.19
CA LEU A 303 34.77 18.83 10.26
C LEU A 303 34.16 20.04 10.96
N LEU A 304 33.71 19.90 12.21
CA LEU A 304 33.16 21.02 12.96
C LEU A 304 34.30 21.99 13.35
N PRO A 305 34.01 23.30 13.40
CA PRO A 305 34.91 24.26 14.02
C PRO A 305 35.22 23.86 15.46
N ARG A 306 36.36 24.33 15.98
CA ARG A 306 36.64 24.19 17.42
C ARG A 306 35.56 24.95 18.19
N PRO A 307 35.02 24.37 19.29
CA PRO A 307 34.04 25.06 20.12
C PRO A 307 34.55 26.43 20.58
N GLN A 308 33.70 27.43 20.50
CA GLN A 308 33.95 28.78 20.98
C GLN A 308 32.91 29.18 22.03
N ALA A 309 33.32 30.06 22.95
CA ALA A 309 32.38 30.65 23.89
C ALA A 309 31.31 31.45 23.10
N GLY A 310 30.04 31.15 23.35
CA GLY A 310 28.91 31.73 22.63
C GLY A 310 28.47 30.95 21.39
N ASP A 311 28.97 29.74 21.16
CA ASP A 311 28.38 28.83 20.15
C ASP A 311 26.91 28.56 20.48
N LEU A 312 26.05 28.73 19.47
CA LEU A 312 24.61 28.48 19.55
C LEU A 312 24.27 27.33 18.61
N PHE A 313 23.61 26.30 19.14
CA PHE A 313 23.08 25.19 18.32
C PHE A 313 21.58 25.34 18.23
N TYR A 314 21.08 25.66 17.04
CA TYR A 314 19.66 25.78 16.79
C TYR A 314 19.06 24.41 16.46
N ASP A 315 17.99 24.06 17.16
CA ASP A 315 17.20 22.86 16.94
C ASP A 315 15.81 23.22 16.42
N ILE A 316 15.30 22.40 15.51
CA ILE A 316 14.01 22.61 14.85
C ILE A 316 13.44 21.27 14.39
N GLU A 317 12.15 21.07 14.63
CA GLU A 317 11.38 19.93 14.14
C GLU A 317 10.38 20.38 13.06
N GLY A 318 9.91 19.44 12.25
CA GLY A 318 8.94 19.73 11.20
C GLY A 318 8.02 18.57 10.87
N ASP A 319 6.76 18.89 10.61
CA ASP A 319 5.74 17.97 10.09
C ASP A 319 5.46 18.31 8.62
N PRO A 320 6.01 17.52 7.68
CA PRO A 320 5.79 17.72 6.25
C PRO A 320 4.39 17.30 5.78
N HIS A 321 3.57 16.70 6.65
CA HIS A 321 2.22 16.26 6.33
C HIS A 321 1.15 17.31 6.64
N TYR A 322 1.50 18.37 7.38
CA TYR A 322 0.64 19.53 7.57
C TYR A 322 0.50 20.34 6.27
N GLU A 323 -0.68 20.90 6.01
CA GLU A 323 -0.94 21.67 4.79
C GLU A 323 -0.08 22.95 4.76
N GLY A 324 0.83 23.05 3.79
CA GLY A 324 1.81 24.13 3.70
C GLY A 324 3.13 23.88 4.46
N GLY A 325 3.24 22.76 5.19
CA GLY A 325 4.37 22.43 6.06
C GLY A 325 4.26 23.12 7.42
N LEU A 326 4.46 22.38 8.51
CA LEU A 326 4.49 22.93 9.86
C LEU A 326 5.90 22.75 10.45
N GLU A 327 6.51 23.85 10.88
CA GLU A 327 7.73 23.83 11.68
C GLU A 327 7.35 24.06 13.15
N TYR A 328 7.95 23.29 14.06
CA TYR A 328 7.65 23.35 15.49
C TYR A 328 8.89 22.96 16.33
N LEU A 329 8.79 23.09 17.66
CA LEU A 329 9.92 22.86 18.60
C LEU A 329 11.19 23.60 18.19
N HIS A 330 11.07 24.92 18.06
CA HIS A 330 12.22 25.80 17.88
C HIS A 330 12.92 26.01 19.22
N GLY A 331 14.22 25.76 19.29
CA GLY A 331 15.00 26.08 20.47
C GLY A 331 16.47 26.25 20.17
N VAL A 332 17.18 26.85 21.12
CA VAL A 332 18.63 27.06 21.01
C VAL A 332 19.31 26.41 22.20
N TRP A 333 20.24 25.51 21.93
CA TRP A 333 21.18 25.03 22.92
C TRP A 333 22.36 26.00 23.03
N ALA A 334 22.55 26.56 24.21
CA ALA A 334 23.62 27.50 24.57
C ALA A 334 23.94 27.37 26.07
N ASP A 335 25.20 27.57 26.45
CA ASP A 335 25.64 27.57 27.86
C ASP A 335 25.14 26.33 28.64
N ASP A 336 25.30 25.14 28.06
CA ASP A 336 24.88 23.85 28.62
C ASP A 336 23.38 23.75 28.98
N SER A 337 22.54 24.55 28.31
CA SER A 337 21.08 24.56 28.50
C SER A 337 20.31 24.79 27.20
N PHE A 338 19.06 24.32 27.14
CA PHE A 338 18.15 24.52 26.01
C PHE A 338 17.17 25.66 26.32
N HIS A 339 17.06 26.63 25.41
CA HIS A 339 16.26 27.85 25.54
C HIS A 339 15.13 27.93 24.52
#